data_AF-A0A815XIC1-F1
#
_entry.id   AF-A0A815XIC1-F1
#
_cell.length_a   1.000
_cell.length_b   1.000
_cell.length_c   1.000
_cell.angle_alpha   90.00
_cell.angle_beta   90.00
_cell.angle_gamma   90.00
#
_symmetry.space_group_name_H-M   'P 1'
#
loop_
_entity.id
_entity.type
_entity.pdbx_description
1 polymer ?
#
loop_
_entity_poly.entity_id
_entity_poly.type
_entity_poly.pdbx_seq_one_letter_code
_entity_poly.pdbx_strand_id
1 'polypeptide(L)'
;MSSNAGLSTVSELVKQTSLLNNQQFTAAKQGLEFAETAIKTTKLTFVSQQNKLDNSFHNGSLTKDDYDKRINQLKHQFELDCAPWQIYVKKLSHLIEQYSSQPDSQKTNKRIFEQSSSS
;
A
#
# COMPACT_ATOMS: atom_id res chain seq x y z
N MET A 1 -4.77 -16.07 10.73
CA MET A 1 -5.29 -15.82 9.36
C MET A 1 -5.53 -14.31 9.22
N SER A 2 -4.63 -13.51 8.63
CA SER A 2 -4.95 -12.06 8.43
C SER A 2 -4.05 -11.31 7.43
N SER A 3 -3.47 -11.99 6.42
CA SER A 3 -2.50 -11.37 5.50
C SER A 3 -3.08 -11.01 4.12
N ASN A 4 -4.32 -11.44 3.82
CA ASN A 4 -4.97 -11.18 2.53
C ASN A 4 -5.91 -9.96 2.53
N ALA A 5 -6.31 -9.45 3.70
CA ALA A 5 -7.23 -8.32 3.78
C ALA A 5 -6.60 -7.02 3.22
N GLY A 6 -5.36 -6.72 3.59
CA GLY A 6 -4.70 -5.46 3.19
C GLY A 6 -4.45 -5.33 1.69
N LEU A 7 -4.06 -6.42 1.01
CA LEU A 7 -3.83 -6.42 -0.45
C LEU A 7 -5.14 -6.29 -1.23
N SER A 8 -6.21 -6.95 -0.76
CA SER A 8 -7.54 -6.82 -1.37
C SER A 8 -8.06 -5.39 -1.28
N THR A 9 -7.87 -4.72 -0.13
CA THR A 9 -8.30 -3.33 0.06
C THR A 9 -7.55 -2.36 -0.86
N VAL A 10 -6.25 -2.55 -1.07
CA VAL A 10 -5.45 -1.68 -1.95
C VAL A 10 -5.87 -1.82 -3.41
N SER A 11 -6.06 -3.05 -3.91
CA SER A 11 -6.54 -3.29 -5.28
C SER A 11 -7.94 -2.71 -5.51
N GLU A 12 -8.83 -2.77 -4.53
CA GLU A 12 -10.18 -2.20 -4.61
C GLU A 12 -10.14 -0.66 -4.69
N LEU A 13 -9.26 -0.03 -3.91
CA LEU A 13 -9.08 1.42 -3.89
C LEU A 13 -8.47 1.96 -5.20
N VAL A 14 -7.53 1.22 -5.81
CA VAL A 14 -6.96 1.57 -7.13
C VAL A 14 -8.03 1.53 -8.22
N LYS A 15 -8.98 0.58 -8.16
CA LYS A 15 -10.11 0.54 -9.09
C LYS A 15 -11.06 1.73 -8.89
N GLN A 16 -11.40 2.08 -7.66
CA GLN A 16 -12.29 3.21 -7.38
C GLN A 16 -11.69 4.56 -7.78
N THR A 17 -10.39 4.78 -7.54
CA THR A 17 -9.68 5.99 -7.99
C THR A 17 -9.63 6.13 -9.50
N SER A 18 -9.63 5.02 -10.25
CA SER A 18 -9.59 5.04 -11.72
C SER A 18 -10.86 5.61 -12.37
N LEU A 19 -11.97 5.71 -11.62
CA LEU A 19 -13.24 6.28 -12.08
C LEU A 19 -13.34 7.81 -11.84
N LEU A 20 -12.38 8.40 -11.12
CA LEU A 20 -12.43 9.81 -10.71
C LEU A 20 -11.46 10.63 -11.57
N ASN A 21 -11.99 11.27 -12.61
CA ASN A 21 -11.23 11.96 -13.67
C ASN A 21 -10.72 13.36 -13.25
N ASN A 22 -10.04 13.46 -12.11
CA ASN A 22 -9.55 14.71 -11.52
C ASN A 22 -8.06 14.56 -11.16
N GLN A 23 -7.21 15.55 -11.51
CA GLN A 23 -5.74 15.48 -11.35
C GLN A 23 -5.27 15.11 -9.93
N GLN A 24 -6.06 15.44 -8.90
CA GLN A 24 -5.78 15.05 -7.51
C GLN A 24 -5.92 13.54 -7.27
N PHE A 25 -6.76 12.84 -8.03
CA PHE A 25 -6.93 11.38 -7.97
C PHE A 25 -5.83 10.63 -8.68
N THR A 26 -5.24 11.21 -9.73
CA THR A 26 -4.05 10.65 -10.38
C THR A 26 -2.88 10.56 -9.40
N ALA A 27 -2.62 11.61 -8.62
CA ALA A 27 -1.56 11.62 -7.62
C ALA A 27 -1.84 10.64 -6.47
N ALA A 28 -3.08 10.58 -5.98
CA ALA A 28 -3.49 9.62 -4.95
C ALA A 28 -3.35 8.16 -5.45
N LYS A 29 -3.73 7.88 -6.70
CA LYS A 29 -3.58 6.57 -7.32
C LYS A 29 -2.11 6.17 -7.48
N GLN A 30 -1.27 7.06 -8.00
CA GLN A 30 0.18 6.82 -8.12
C GLN A 30 0.81 6.56 -6.75
N GLY A 31 0.37 7.28 -5.72
CA GLY A 31 0.80 7.03 -4.34
C GLY A 31 0.41 5.63 -3.84
N LEU A 32 -0.83 5.18 -4.09
CA LEU A 32 -1.29 3.85 -3.70
C LEU A 32 -0.52 2.74 -4.43
N GLU A 33 -0.33 2.86 -5.73
CA GLU A 33 0.43 1.88 -6.55
C GLU A 33 1.88 1.77 -6.06
N PHE A 34 2.50 2.91 -5.70
CA PHE A 34 3.83 2.93 -5.13
C PHE A 34 3.89 2.25 -3.75
N ALA A 35 2.94 2.56 -2.85
CA ALA A 35 2.86 1.92 -1.54
C ALA A 35 2.63 0.40 -1.65
N GLU A 36 1.80 -0.05 -2.60
CA GLU A 36 1.58 -1.47 -2.88
C GLU A 36 2.87 -2.16 -3.33
N THR A 37 3.60 -1.52 -4.25
CA THR A 37 4.89 -2.01 -4.76
C THR A 37 5.93 -2.12 -3.66
N ALA A 38 6.00 -1.12 -2.79
CA ALA A 38 6.90 -1.13 -1.64
C ALA A 38 6.59 -2.31 -0.70
N ILE A 39 5.32 -2.49 -0.30
CA ILE A 39 4.91 -3.60 0.57
C ILE A 39 5.20 -4.97 -0.07
N LYS A 40 4.91 -5.14 -1.37
CA LYS A 40 5.23 -6.38 -2.11
C LYS A 40 6.73 -6.67 -2.09
N THR A 41 7.55 -5.66 -2.33
CA THR A 41 9.01 -5.78 -2.33
C THR A 41 9.52 -6.16 -0.94
N THR A 42 9.07 -5.49 0.12
CA THR A 42 9.43 -5.82 1.50
C THR A 42 9.03 -7.26 1.86
N LYS A 43 7.87 -7.73 1.39
CA LYS A 43 7.42 -9.11 1.62
C LYS A 43 8.32 -10.13 0.92
N LEU A 44 8.75 -9.86 -0.31
CA LEU A 44 9.69 -10.74 -1.02
C LEU A 44 11.04 -10.82 -0.29
N THR A 45 11.55 -9.69 0.22
CA THR A 45 12.76 -9.65 1.04
C THR A 45 12.60 -10.45 2.33
N PHE A 46 11.48 -10.28 3.03
CA PHE A 46 11.16 -11.06 4.23
C PHE A 46 11.18 -12.56 3.95
N VAL A 47 10.47 -13.04 2.93
CA VAL A 47 10.42 -14.46 2.56
C VAL A 47 11.81 -15.00 2.21
N SER A 48 12.60 -14.22 1.45
CA SER A 48 13.97 -14.61 1.11
C SER A 48 14.87 -14.76 2.34
N GLN A 49 14.78 -13.84 3.31
CA GLN A 49 15.53 -13.94 4.55
C GLN A 49 15.04 -15.08 5.46
N GLN A 50 13.71 -15.27 5.53
CA GLN A 50 13.12 -16.39 6.25
C GLN A 50 13.61 -17.73 5.70
N ASN A 51 13.60 -17.92 4.37
CA ASN A 51 14.09 -19.15 3.74
C ASN A 51 15.58 -19.43 4.08
N LYS A 52 16.41 -18.39 4.20
CA LYS A 52 17.81 -18.55 4.63
C LYS A 52 17.92 -19.03 6.08
N LEU A 53 17.09 -18.49 6.97
CA LEU A 53 17.02 -18.94 8.36
C LEU A 53 16.50 -20.38 8.45
N ASP A 54 15.44 -20.71 7.71
CA ASP A 54 14.86 -22.06 7.66
C ASP A 54 15.90 -23.08 7.19
N ASN A 55 16.63 -22.78 6.12
CA ASN A 55 17.71 -23.64 5.62
C ASN A 55 18.83 -23.83 6.65
N SER A 56 19.21 -22.76 7.37
CA SER A 56 20.25 -22.80 8.41
C SER A 56 19.81 -23.58 9.65
N PHE A 57 18.51 -23.60 9.95
CA PHE A 57 17.96 -24.41 11.01
C PHE A 57 17.87 -25.89 10.60
N HIS A 58 17.37 -26.17 9.39
CA HIS A 58 17.25 -27.52 8.87
C HIS A 58 18.59 -28.23 8.66
N ASN A 59 19.64 -27.50 8.28
CA ASN A 59 20.99 -28.07 8.14
C ASN A 59 21.76 -28.15 9.48
N GLY A 60 21.14 -27.79 10.60
CA GLY A 60 21.74 -27.83 11.94
C GLY A 60 22.76 -26.73 12.23
N SER A 61 22.93 -25.74 11.33
CA SER A 61 23.85 -24.60 11.53
C SER A 61 23.30 -23.53 12.49
N LEU A 62 22.03 -23.66 12.88
CA LEU A 62 21.34 -22.74 13.77
C LEU A 62 20.58 -23.54 14.83
N THR A 63 20.70 -23.16 16.10
CA THR A 63 19.89 -23.75 17.16
C THR A 63 18.44 -23.26 17.06
N LYS A 64 17.51 -23.97 17.72
CA LYS A 64 16.11 -23.55 17.77
C LYS A 64 15.95 -22.18 18.43
N ASP A 65 16.65 -21.93 19.52
CA ASP A 65 16.55 -20.65 20.24
C ASP A 65 17.10 -19.49 19.39
N ASP A 66 18.21 -19.71 18.68
CA ASP A 66 18.76 -18.72 17.75
C ASP A 66 17.83 -18.48 16.56
N TYR A 67 17.20 -19.53 16.04
CA TYR A 67 16.19 -19.43 14.99
C TYR A 67 15.01 -18.57 15.46
N ASP A 68 14.42 -18.90 16.61
CA ASP A 68 13.27 -18.22 17.17
C ASP A 68 13.56 -16.74 17.43
N LYS A 69 14.75 -16.43 17.94
CA LYS A 69 15.19 -15.04 18.14
C LYS A 69 15.30 -14.29 16.81
N ARG A 70 15.99 -14.87 15.81
CA ARG A 70 16.23 -14.22 14.52
C ARG A 70 14.96 -14.06 13.69
N ILE A 71 14.07 -15.05 13.69
CA ILE A 71 12.80 -14.96 12.96
C ILE A 71 11.87 -13.91 13.57
N ASN A 72 11.88 -13.74 14.90
CA ASN A 72 11.12 -12.69 15.57
C ASN A 72 11.68 -11.29 15.26
N GLN A 73 13.00 -11.13 15.24
CA GLN A 73 13.63 -9.88 14.79
C GLN A 73 13.27 -9.56 13.34
N LEU A 74 13.30 -10.55 12.46
CA LEU A 74 12.95 -10.39 11.04
C LEU A 74 11.47 -9.98 10.86
N LYS A 75 10.55 -10.59 11.61
CA LYS A 75 9.12 -10.20 11.61
C LYS A 75 8.92 -8.77 12.09
N HIS A 76 9.58 -8.40 13.18
CA HIS A 76 9.49 -7.04 13.71
C HIS A 76 10.03 -6.00 12.72
N GLN A 77 11.16 -6.28 12.08
CA GLN A 77 11.69 -5.40 11.04
C GLN A 77 10.73 -5.27 9.85
N PHE A 78 10.14 -6.38 9.40
CA PHE A 78 9.13 -6.36 8.34
C PHE A 78 7.92 -5.48 8.69
N GLU A 79 7.44 -5.55 9.94
CA GLU A 79 6.34 -4.69 10.42
C GLU A 79 6.73 -3.22 10.41
N LEU A 80 7.93 -2.88 10.90
CA LEU A 80 8.46 -1.51 10.89
C LEU A 80 8.62 -0.97 9.47
N ASP A 81 9.14 -1.77 8.55
CA ASP A 81 9.33 -1.39 7.15
C ASP A 81 7.98 -1.18 6.42
N CYS A 82 6.94 -1.92 6.82
CA CYS A 82 5.60 -1.80 6.24
C CYS A 82 4.76 -0.68 6.88
N ALA A 83 5.02 -0.30 8.13
CA ALA A 83 4.20 0.64 8.89
C ALA A 83 3.98 2.00 8.20
N PRO A 84 5.01 2.66 7.62
CA PRO A 84 4.82 3.92 6.89
C PRO A 84 3.83 3.79 5.74
N TRP A 85 3.93 2.70 4.97
CA TRP A 85 3.06 2.44 3.83
C TRP A 85 1.63 2.13 4.25
N GLN A 86 1.44 1.39 5.35
CA GLN A 86 0.10 1.15 5.90
C GLN A 86 -0.58 2.44 6.37
N ILE A 87 0.17 3.35 7.01
CA ILE A 87 -0.35 4.68 7.40
C ILE A 87 -0.70 5.48 6.14
N TYR A 88 0.16 5.46 5.13
CA TYR A 88 -0.05 6.17 3.88
C TYR A 88 -1.29 5.67 3.13
N VAL A 89 -1.46 4.34 3.01
CA VAL A 89 -2.65 3.71 2.43
C VAL A 89 -3.90 4.13 3.18
N LYS A 90 -3.93 4.10 4.52
CA LYS A 90 -5.08 4.54 5.32
C LYS A 90 -5.46 5.99 5.05
N LYS A 91 -4.47 6.89 5.01
CA LYS A 91 -4.69 8.32 4.72
C LYS A 91 -5.29 8.54 3.33
N LEU A 92 -4.76 7.87 2.31
CA LEU A 92 -5.27 7.97 0.95
C LEU A 92 -6.67 7.34 0.81
N SER A 93 -6.91 6.20 1.45
CA SER A 93 -8.23 5.56 1.50
C SER A 93 -9.27 6.54 2.06
N HIS A 94 -8.94 7.18 3.18
CA HIS A 94 -9.82 8.16 3.82
C HIS A 94 -10.09 9.36 2.91
N LEU A 95 -9.07 9.89 2.22
CA LEU A 95 -9.27 10.99 1.26
C LEU A 95 -10.19 10.60 0.10
N ILE A 96 -10.06 9.37 -0.42
CA ILE A 96 -10.91 8.84 -1.50
C ILE A 96 -12.36 8.68 -1.02
N GLU A 97 -12.57 8.17 0.21
CA GLU A 97 -13.90 8.05 0.82
C GLU A 97 -14.56 9.42 1.05
N GLN A 98 -13.80 10.38 1.60
CA GLN A 98 -14.28 11.75 1.82
C GLN A 98 -14.72 12.41 0.51
N TYR A 99 -13.97 12.25 -0.57
CA TYR A 99 -14.36 12.80 -1.86
C TYR A 99 -15.54 12.04 -2.50
N SER A 100 -15.55 10.71 -2.41
CA SER A 100 -16.65 9.89 -2.94
C SER A 100 -18.00 10.22 -2.30
N SER A 101 -17.99 10.65 -1.04
CA SER A 101 -19.18 11.07 -0.28
C SER A 101 -19.60 12.53 -0.51
N GLN A 102 -18.82 13.33 -1.26
CA GLN A 102 -19.22 14.70 -1.60
C GLN A 102 -20.38 14.71 -2.62
N PRO A 103 -21.29 15.72 -2.57
CA PRO A 103 -22.31 15.93 -3.59
C PRO A 103 -21.66 16.18 -4.97
N ASP A 104 -22.31 15.75 -6.05
CA ASP A 104 -21.78 15.89 -7.42
C ASP A 104 -21.45 17.35 -7.80
N SER A 105 -22.13 18.32 -7.18
CA SER A 105 -21.85 19.76 -7.35
C SER A 105 -20.50 20.22 -6.80
N GLN A 106 -19.84 19.41 -5.96
CA GLN A 106 -18.49 19.67 -5.44
C GLN A 106 -17.43 18.75 -6.06
N LYS A 107 -17.82 17.66 -6.73
CA LYS A 107 -16.92 16.74 -7.44
C LYS A 107 -16.42 17.28 -8.79
N THR A 108 -16.97 18.41 -9.24
CA THR A 108 -16.56 19.12 -10.46
C THR A 108 -15.83 20.40 -10.11
N ASN A 109 -14.51 20.45 -10.34
CA ASN A 109 -13.83 21.73 -10.60
C ASN A 109 -12.54 21.55 -11.43
N LYS A 110 -12.72 21.50 -12.76
CA LYS A 110 -12.08 22.41 -13.74
C LYS A 110 -12.46 21.98 -15.17
N ARG A 111 -13.61 22.46 -15.64
CA ARG A 111 -13.90 22.60 -17.07
C ARG A 111 -14.77 23.83 -17.33
N ILE A 112 -14.41 24.96 -16.70
CA ILE A 112 -15.03 26.25 -16.98
C ILE A 112 -13.92 27.31 -16.93
N PHE A 113 -13.01 27.31 -17.92
CA PHE A 113 -12.24 28.51 -18.26
C PHE A 113 -11.66 28.53 -19.69
N GLU A 114 -12.20 27.79 -20.65
CA GLU A 114 -11.74 27.90 -22.06
C GLU A 114 -12.88 27.75 -23.08
N GLN A 115 -14.02 28.43 -22.90
CA GLN A 115 -15.00 28.64 -23.98
C GLN A 115 -15.67 30.01 -23.95
N SER A 116 -15.04 31.02 -23.34
CA SER A 116 -15.58 32.40 -23.34
C SER A 116 -14.50 33.39 -23.77
N SER A 117 -13.93 33.19 -24.96
CA SER A 117 -13.17 34.22 -25.68
C SER A 117 -13.27 33.95 -27.19
N SER A 118 -14.49 33.95 -27.70
CA SER A 118 -14.76 34.17 -29.12
C SER A 118 -15.71 35.35 -29.21
N SER A 119 -15.16 36.53 -29.41
CA SER A 119 -15.76 37.68 -30.11
C SER A 119 -14.63 38.63 -30.46
#